data_AF-A0A7C2I3T1-F1
#
_entry.id   AF-A0A7C2I3T1-F1
#
_cell.length_a   1.000
_cell.length_b   1.000
_cell.length_c   1.000
_cell.angle_alpha   90.00
_cell.angle_beta   90.00
_cell.angle_gamma   90.00
#
_symmetry.space_group_name_H-M   'P 1'
#
loop_
_entity.id
_entity.type
_entity.pdbx_description
1 polymer ?
#
loop_
_entity_poly.entity_id
_entity_poly.type
_entity_poly.pdbx_seq_one_letter_code
_entity_poly.pdbx_strand_id
1 'polypeptide(L)'
;MVTVVLPPHCRRLAGAAGPVPVTLPRGGAGGRVTVGMVLDALEAAYPVLRGLLRDGSGPLRPFIRVFAAGEDLTPAGVAAEVPRSVQEGSEPLRIVGAIAGG
;
A
#
# COMPACT_ATOMS: atom_id res chain seq x y z
N MET A 1 -8.24 -4.26 -9.88
CA MET A 1 -6.98 -3.50 -10.00
C MET A 1 -7.06 -2.43 -8.92
N VAL A 2 -6.02 -2.24 -8.11
CA VAL A 2 -6.05 -1.27 -7.00
C VAL A 2 -5.16 -0.09 -7.34
N THR A 3 -5.62 1.13 -7.05
CA THR A 3 -4.81 2.34 -7.21
C THR A 3 -4.10 2.65 -5.89
N VAL A 4 -2.77 2.75 -5.91
CA VAL A 4 -1.95 3.05 -4.73
C VAL A 4 -1.34 4.44 -4.87
N VAL A 5 -1.54 5.28 -3.86
CA VAL A 5 -0.88 6.58 -3.74
C VAL A 5 0.35 6.39 -2.84
N LEU A 6 1.53 6.61 -3.42
CA LEU A 6 2.81 6.48 -2.73
C LEU A 6 3.23 7.80 -2.05
N PRO A 7 4.01 7.73 -0.94
CA PRO A 7 4.68 8.89 -0.39
C PRO A 7 5.58 9.56 -1.45
N PRO A 8 5.77 10.89 -1.42
CA PRO A 8 6.51 11.61 -2.48
C PRO A 8 7.91 11.05 -2.78
N HIS A 9 8.65 10.62 -1.75
CA HIS A 9 9.97 10.03 -1.93
C HIS A 9 9.91 8.65 -2.62
N CYS A 10 9.02 7.76 -2.17
CA CYS A 10 8.78 6.46 -2.79
C CYS A 10 8.29 6.61 -4.23
N ARG A 11 7.39 7.57 -4.49
CA ARG A 11 6.87 7.86 -5.82
C ARG A 11 7.98 8.24 -6.80
N ARG A 12 8.93 9.09 -6.36
CA ARG A 12 10.11 9.45 -7.17
C ARG A 12 11.01 8.25 -7.45
N LEU A 13 11.28 7.41 -6.46
CA LEU A 13 12.11 6.21 -6.63
C LEU A 13 11.45 5.19 -7.58
N ALA A 14 10.13 5.06 -7.52
CA ALA A 14 9.35 4.23 -8.43
C ALA A 14 9.25 4.79 -9.86
N GLY A 15 9.76 6.00 -10.13
CA GLY A 15 9.62 6.67 -11.42
C GLY A 15 8.17 7.02 -11.78
N ALA A 16 7.27 7.07 -10.79
CA ALA A 16 5.85 7.27 -11.01
C ALA A 16 5.48 8.77 -11.05
N ALA A 17 4.72 9.19 -12.05
CA ALA A 17 4.23 10.56 -12.15
C ALA A 17 3.03 10.85 -11.21
N GLY A 18 2.36 9.80 -10.71
CA GLY A 18 1.13 9.91 -9.94
C GLY A 18 0.81 8.64 -9.15
N PRO A 19 -0.48 8.41 -8.81
CA PRO A 19 -0.94 7.13 -8.27
C PRO A 19 -0.60 5.99 -9.20
N VAL A 20 -0.19 4.84 -8.65
CA VAL A 20 0.23 3.67 -9.42
C VAL A 20 -0.85 2.59 -9.38
N PRO A 21 -1.26 2.04 -10.53
CA PRO A 21 -2.13 0.88 -10.55
C PRO A 21 -1.34 -0.37 -10.18
N VAL A 22 -1.89 -1.19 -9.30
CA VAL A 22 -1.34 -2.46 -8.85
C VAL A 22 -2.33 -3.57 -9.15
N THR A 23 -1.85 -4.59 -9.85
CA THR A 23 -2.64 -5.79 -10.13
C THR A 23 -2.44 -6.78 -9.00
N LEU A 24 -3.52 -7.06 -8.26
CA LEU A 24 -3.52 -8.10 -7.25
C LEU A 24 -3.75 -9.46 -7.89
N PRO A 25 -3.12 -10.54 -7.40
CA PRO A 25 -3.49 -11.89 -7.81
C PRO A 25 -4.98 -12.14 -7.52
N ARG A 26 -5.68 -12.83 -8.42
CA ARG A 26 -7.07 -13.26 -8.18
C ARG A 26 -7.08 -14.11 -6.90
N GLY A 27 -7.93 -13.73 -5.96
CA GLY A 27 -7.75 -13.97 -4.52
C GLY A 27 -7.40 -15.40 -4.10
N GLY A 28 -6.47 -15.50 -3.15
CA GLY A 28 -6.36 -16.65 -2.26
C GLY A 28 -7.61 -16.80 -1.38
N ALA A 29 -7.74 -17.96 -0.73
CA ALA A 29 -8.92 -18.45 -0.01
C ALA A 29 -9.81 -17.36 0.63
N GLY A 30 -11.02 -17.18 0.09
CA GLY A 30 -12.07 -16.36 0.70
C GLY A 30 -12.24 -14.93 0.19
N GLY A 31 -11.47 -14.48 -0.82
CA GLY A 31 -11.71 -13.17 -1.46
C GLY A 31 -11.35 -11.95 -0.60
N ARG A 32 -10.61 -12.16 0.49
CA ARG A 32 -10.10 -11.10 1.36
C ARG A 32 -8.79 -10.56 0.78
N VAL A 33 -8.72 -9.25 0.57
CA VAL A 33 -7.50 -8.54 0.18
C VAL A 33 -7.00 -7.78 1.38
N THR A 34 -5.74 -7.99 1.76
CA THR A 34 -5.12 -7.25 2.87
C THR A 34 -4.12 -6.21 2.37
N VAL A 35 -3.75 -5.27 3.24
CA VAL A 35 -2.69 -4.29 2.97
C VAL A 35 -1.39 -5.00 2.61
N GLY A 36 -1.04 -6.10 3.30
CA GLY A 36 0.14 -6.91 2.99
C GLY A 36 0.15 -7.42 1.55
N MET A 37 -0.97 -7.95 1.06
CA MET A 37 -1.09 -8.43 -0.32
C MET A 37 -0.92 -7.30 -1.35
N VAL A 38 -1.41 -6.10 -1.04
CA VAL A 38 -1.20 -4.94 -1.91
C VAL A 38 0.27 -4.52 -1.92
N LEU A 39 0.93 -4.53 -0.77
CA LEU A 39 2.37 -4.23 -0.65
C LEU A 39 3.22 -5.27 -1.37
N ASP A 40 2.90 -6.57 -1.28
CA ASP A 40 3.58 -7.64 -2.01
C ASP A 40 3.51 -7.40 -3.52
N ALA A 41 2.31 -7.11 -4.03
CA ALA A 41 2.10 -6.84 -5.46
C ALA A 41 2.79 -5.54 -5.92
N LEU A 42 2.79 -4.51 -5.06
CA LEU A 42 3.49 -3.25 -5.30
C LEU A 42 5.01 -3.46 -5.36
N GLU A 43 5.58 -4.21 -4.43
CA GLU A 43 7.02 -4.52 -4.35
C GLU A 43 7.47 -5.52 -5.44
N ALA A 44 6.55 -6.29 -6.01
CA ALA A 44 6.79 -7.09 -7.21
C ALA A 44 6.85 -6.21 -8.47
N ALA A 45 5.95 -5.22 -8.59
CA ALA A 45 5.94 -4.26 -9.69
C ALA A 45 7.07 -3.23 -9.61
N TYR A 46 7.43 -2.80 -8.39
CA TYR A 46 8.45 -1.81 -8.12
C TYR A 46 9.45 -2.34 -7.08
N PRO A 47 10.41 -3.19 -7.48
CA PRO A 47 11.39 -3.77 -6.56
C PRO A 47 12.21 -2.75 -5.76
N VAL A 48 12.36 -1.53 -6.29
CA VAL A 48 13.01 -0.38 -5.62
C VAL A 48 12.32 0.04 -4.32
N LEU A 49 11.04 -0.31 -4.12
CA LEU A 49 10.27 0.04 -2.92
C LEU A 49 10.43 -0.98 -1.77
N ARG A 50 11.06 -2.13 -2.02
CA ARG A 50 11.27 -3.17 -1.00
C ARG A 50 12.06 -2.61 0.16
N GLY A 51 11.57 -2.83 1.37
CA GLY A 51 12.20 -2.32 2.59
C GLY A 51 11.98 -0.84 2.87
N LEU A 52 11.28 -0.08 1.99
CA LEU A 52 10.98 1.33 2.23
C LEU A 52 9.65 1.55 2.95
N LEU A 53 8.67 0.67 2.71
CA LEU A 53 7.30 0.79 3.23
C LEU A 53 7.04 -0.15 4.42
N ARG A 54 7.65 -1.33 4.41
CA ARG A 54 7.58 -2.35 5.47
C ARG A 54 8.93 -3.05 5.61
N ASP A 55 9.15 -3.71 6.73
CA ASP A 55 10.39 -4.46 7.00
C ASP A 55 10.35 -5.84 6.33
N GLY A 56 10.78 -5.91 5.07
CA GLY A 56 10.71 -7.15 4.28
C GLY A 56 9.26 -7.64 4.15
N SER A 57 8.98 -8.88 4.57
CA SER A 57 7.62 -9.43 4.66
C SER A 57 6.91 -9.13 5.99
N GLY A 58 7.51 -8.28 6.83
CA GLY A 58 7.09 -7.97 8.18
C GLY A 58 6.17 -6.73 8.28
N PRO A 59 6.15 -6.07 9.45
CA PRO A 59 5.24 -4.95 9.71
C PRO A 59 5.59 -3.70 8.90
N LEU A 60 4.63 -2.78 8.81
CA LEU A 60 4.85 -1.43 8.28
C LEU A 60 6.01 -0.76 9.01
N ARG A 61 6.85 -0.01 8.30
CA ARG A 61 7.94 0.72 8.93
C ARG A 61 7.39 1.80 9.87
N PRO A 62 8.14 2.17 10.92
CA PRO A 62 7.81 3.33 11.72
C PRO A 62 7.53 4.53 10.83
N PHE A 63 6.52 5.32 11.20
CA PHE A 63 6.08 6.51 10.47
C PHE A 63 5.41 6.24 9.10
N ILE A 64 5.24 4.99 8.66
CA ILE A 64 4.35 4.69 7.54
C ILE A 64 2.92 4.60 8.06
N ARG A 65 2.02 5.35 7.42
CA ARG A 65 0.58 5.32 7.66
C ARG A 65 -0.14 4.83 6.40
N VAL A 66 -1.19 4.05 6.59
CA VAL A 66 -1.99 3.48 5.50
C VAL A 66 -3.44 3.86 5.71
N PHE A 67 -4.05 4.46 4.69
CA PHE A 67 -5.44 4.88 4.71
C PHE A 67 -6.19 4.35 3.49
N ALA A 68 -7.46 4.02 3.68
CA ALA A 68 -8.37 3.59 2.62
C ALA A 68 -9.77 4.06 2.97
N ALA A 69 -10.54 4.56 2.00
CA ALA A 69 -11.95 4.95 2.22
C ALA A 69 -12.19 5.90 3.42
N GLY A 70 -11.20 6.74 3.76
CA GLY A 70 -11.27 7.63 4.92
C GLY A 70 -10.95 6.97 6.28
N GLU A 71 -10.64 5.67 6.28
CA GLU A 71 -10.27 4.90 7.47
C GLU A 71 -8.75 4.78 7.61
N ASP A 72 -8.26 4.80 8.87
CA ASP A 72 -6.86 4.50 9.20
C ASP A 72 -6.67 2.99 9.38
N LEU A 73 -5.97 2.37 8.43
CA LEU A 73 -5.63 0.94 8.45
C LEU A 73 -4.31 0.66 9.18
N THR A 74 -3.57 1.68 9.57
CA THR A 74 -2.26 1.54 10.24
C THR A 74 -2.32 0.66 11.50
N PRO A 75 -3.32 0.76 12.39
CA PRO A 75 -3.36 -0.05 13.62
C PRO A 75 -3.41 -1.56 13.35
N ALA A 76 -4.11 -1.98 12.30
CA ALA A 76 -4.17 -3.38 11.88
C ALA A 76 -2.99 -3.78 10.96
N GLY A 77 -2.22 -2.80 10.48
CA GLY A 77 -0.97 -2.99 9.76
C GLY A 77 -1.14 -3.80 8.48
N VAL A 78 -0.23 -4.75 8.23
CA VAL A 78 -0.25 -5.59 7.02
C VAL A 78 -1.43 -6.58 6.98
N ALA A 79 -2.03 -6.88 8.14
CA ALA A 79 -3.20 -7.74 8.24
C ALA A 79 -4.53 -7.00 8.01
N ALA A 80 -4.51 -5.66 7.91
CA ALA A 80 -5.71 -4.87 7.68
C ALA A 80 -6.38 -5.27 6.37
N GLU A 81 -7.69 -5.49 6.42
CA GLU A 81 -8.48 -5.73 5.21
C GLU A 81 -8.68 -4.42 4.45
N VAL A 82 -8.49 -4.50 3.14
CA VAL A 82 -8.68 -3.37 2.24
C VAL A 82 -10.17 -3.24 1.94
N PRO A 83 -10.80 -2.07 2.15
CA PRO A 83 -12.21 -1.84 1.83
C PRO A 83 -12.54 -2.18 0.37
N ARG A 84 -13.79 -2.60 0.15
CA ARG A 84 -14.28 -3.00 -1.18
C ARG A 84 -14.10 -1.89 -2.21
N SER A 85 -14.33 -0.63 -1.82
CA SER A 85 -14.15 0.55 -2.69
C SER A 85 -12.74 0.64 -3.27
N VAL A 86 -11.73 0.24 -2.50
CA VAL A 86 -10.33 0.22 -2.94
C VAL A 86 -10.04 -1.03 -3.79
N GLN A 87 -10.59 -2.19 -3.42
CA GLN A 87 -10.45 -3.42 -4.21
C GLN A 87 -11.03 -3.28 -5.63
N GLU A 88 -12.16 -2.56 -5.74
CA GLU A 88 -12.85 -2.25 -7.01
C GLU A 88 -12.16 -1.12 -7.79
N GLY A 89 -11.25 -0.37 -7.16
CA GLY A 89 -10.52 0.73 -7.78
C GLY A 89 -11.26 2.07 -7.77
N SER A 90 -12.42 2.15 -7.12
CA SER A 90 -13.22 3.37 -6.94
C SER A 90 -12.50 4.39 -6.04
N GLU A 91 -11.73 3.91 -5.07
CA GLU A 91 -10.91 4.74 -4.19
C GLU A 91 -9.46 4.22 -4.13
N PRO A 92 -8.48 5.10 -3.87
CA PRO A 92 -7.10 4.65 -3.75
C PRO A 92 -6.75 4.20 -2.33
N LEU A 93 -5.84 3.23 -2.24
CA LEU A 93 -5.05 2.97 -1.03
C LEU A 93 -3.99 4.07 -0.89
N ARG A 94 -3.98 4.83 0.19
CA ARG A 94 -3.04 5.92 0.42
C ARG A 94 -1.98 5.49 1.41
N ILE A 95 -0.73 5.49 0.97
CA ILE A 95 0.44 5.26 1.82
C ILE A 95 1.10 6.62 2.05
N VAL A 96 1.20 7.01 3.32
CA VAL A 96 1.75 8.30 3.72
C VAL A 96 2.97 8.05 4.59
N GLY A 97 4.10 8.66 4.23
CA GLY A 97 5.23 8.78 5.14
C GLY A 97 4.96 9.94 6.07
N ALA A 98 4.70 9.68 7.34
CA ALA A 98 4.74 10.70 8.37
C ALA A 98 6.20 11.22 8.42
N ILE A 99 6.40 12.43 7.93
CA ILE A 99 7.66 13.12 8.15
C ILE A 99 7.62 13.54 9.62
N ALA A 100 8.52 12.99 10.45
CA ALA A 100 8.88 13.68 11.67
C ALA A 100 9.44 15.03 11.22
N GLY A 101 8.69 16.10 11.43
CA GLY A 101 9.10 17.46 11.06
C GLY A 101 10.51 17.71 11.56
N GLY A 102 11.40 18.05 10.63
CA GLY A 102 12.67 18.70 10.96
C GLY A 102 12.43 20.19 11.23
#